data_AF-X0VGJ4-F1
#
_entry.id   AF-X0VGJ4-F1
#
_cell.length_a   1.000
_cell.length_b   1.000
_cell.length_c   1.000
_cell.angle_alpha   90.00
_cell.angle_beta   90.00
_cell.angle_gamma   90.00
#
_symmetry.space_group_name_H-M   'P 1'
#
loop_
_entity.id
_entity.type
_entity.pdbx_description
1 polymer ?
#
loop_
_entity_poly.entity_id
_entity_poly.type
_entity_poly.pdbx_seq_one_letter_code
_entity_poly.pdbx_strand_id
1 'polypeptide(L)'
;DVIQRVGPGGHFLGEKSTLTNMRSGEWLLPRLGVHGTQESWEMSGKKNILEEAREKVEHLLSTHKPLPLSDEVEKELDKIQKRANQSSEQRNS
;
A
#
# COMPACT_ATOMS: atom_id res chain seq x y z
N ASP A 1 -35.06 -5.79 -12.83
CA ASP A 1 -35.56 -6.02 -11.45
C ASP A 1 -35.05 -4.99 -10.44
N VAL A 2 -33.77 -4.96 -10.08
CA VAL A 2 -33.27 -4.01 -9.03
C VAL A 2 -33.46 -2.54 -9.42
N ILE A 3 -33.16 -2.16 -10.67
CA ILE A 3 -33.32 -0.77 -11.16
C ILE A 3 -34.78 -0.32 -11.09
N GLN A 4 -35.73 -1.19 -11.47
CA GLN A 4 -37.16 -0.87 -11.42
C GLN A 4 -37.68 -0.76 -9.97
N ARG A 5 -37.17 -1.59 -9.06
CA ARG A 5 -37.54 -1.55 -7.64
C ARG A 5 -37.02 -0.30 -6.91
N VAL A 6 -35.79 0.13 -7.19
CA VAL A 6 -35.22 1.33 -6.57
C VAL A 6 -35.91 2.59 -7.10
N GLY A 7 -36.20 2.63 -8.39
CA GLY A 7 -36.95 3.72 -9.02
C GLY A 7 -36.25 5.09 -8.99
N PRO A 8 -36.87 6.12 -9.56
CA PRO A 8 -36.30 7.46 -9.61
C PRO A 8 -36.13 8.07 -8.20
N GLY A 9 -34.98 8.67 -7.93
CA GLY A 9 -34.67 9.30 -6.64
C GLY A 9 -34.25 8.33 -5.53
N GLY A 10 -34.27 7.01 -5.76
CA GLY A 10 -33.74 6.01 -4.85
C GLY A 10 -32.21 5.87 -4.93
N HIS A 11 -31.63 5.09 -4.01
CA HIS A 11 -30.19 4.79 -4.00
C HIS A 11 -29.93 3.27 -3.93
N PHE A 12 -28.80 2.85 -4.48
CA PHE A 12 -28.42 1.43 -4.56
C PHE A 12 -27.46 0.98 -3.46
N LEU A 13 -27.12 1.86 -2.50
CA LEU A 13 -26.13 1.55 -1.44
C LEU A 13 -26.47 0.32 -0.59
N GLY A 14 -27.75 0.04 -0.37
CA GLY A 14 -28.21 -1.14 0.39
C GLY A 14 -28.35 -2.41 -0.44
N GLU A 15 -28.10 -2.34 -1.75
CA GLU A 15 -28.33 -3.47 -2.65
C GLU A 15 -27.21 -4.50 -2.56
N LYS A 16 -27.58 -5.78 -2.53
CA LYS A 16 -26.62 -6.89 -2.46
C LYS A 16 -25.62 -6.84 -3.60
N SER A 17 -26.07 -6.53 -4.82
CA SER A 17 -25.20 -6.37 -6.00
C SER A 17 -24.17 -5.25 -5.80
N THR A 18 -24.57 -4.13 -5.21
CA THR A 18 -23.67 -3.00 -4.92
C THR A 18 -22.62 -3.41 -3.91
N LEU A 19 -23.01 -4.08 -2.81
CA LEU A 19 -22.07 -4.55 -1.79
C LEU A 19 -21.08 -5.58 -2.32
N THR A 20 -21.55 -6.53 -3.14
CA THR A 20 -20.68 -7.52 -3.79
C THR A 20 -19.68 -6.84 -4.71
N ASN A 21 -20.13 -5.91 -5.55
CA ASN A 21 -19.26 -5.24 -6.52
C ASN A 21 -18.27 -4.28 -5.85
N MET A 22 -18.66 -3.57 -4.79
CA MET A 22 -17.74 -2.73 -4.02
C MET A 22 -16.57 -3.52 -3.42
N ARG A 23 -16.77 -4.81 -3.14
CA ARG A 23 -15.74 -5.71 -2.56
C ARG A 23 -15.04 -6.59 -3.59
N SER A 24 -15.38 -6.46 -4.88
CA SER A 24 -14.83 -7.28 -5.97
C SER A 24 -13.35 -6.99 -6.27
N GLY A 25 -12.82 -5.86 -5.80
CA GLY A 25 -11.46 -5.41 -6.11
C GLY A 25 -11.34 -4.61 -7.41
N GLU A 26 -12.44 -4.43 -8.16
CA GLU A 26 -12.47 -3.60 -9.38
C GLU A 26 -12.42 -2.09 -9.09
N TRP A 27 -12.72 -1.70 -7.85
CA TRP A 27 -12.70 -0.30 -7.43
C TRP A 27 -11.30 0.12 -7.03
N LEU A 28 -10.77 1.15 -7.69
CA LEU A 28 -9.57 1.85 -7.23
C LEU A 28 -9.93 2.69 -6.00
N LEU A 29 -9.57 2.20 -4.83
CA LEU A 29 -9.60 2.98 -3.58
C LEU A 29 -8.20 3.55 -3.33
N PRO A 30 -8.01 4.88 -3.45
CA PRO A 30 -6.71 5.48 -3.23
C PRO A 30 -6.20 5.19 -1.81
N ARG A 31 -4.92 4.85 -1.72
CA ARG A 31 -4.23 4.65 -0.44
C ARG A 31 -3.68 5.96 0.15
N LEU A 32 -3.78 7.05 -0.58
CA LEU A 32 -3.33 8.39 -0.22
C LEU A 32 -4.40 9.39 -0.63
N GLY A 33 -4.47 10.51 0.09
CA GLY A 33 -5.44 11.56 -0.15
C GLY A 33 -6.67 11.44 0.75
N VAL A 34 -7.37 12.56 0.86
CA VAL A 34 -8.47 12.72 1.82
C VAL A 34 -9.79 12.58 1.11
N HIS A 35 -10.58 11.58 1.52
CA HIS A 35 -11.92 11.31 1.00
C HIS A 35 -13.03 11.70 2.00
N GLY A 36 -12.68 12.46 3.04
CA GLY A 36 -13.60 12.96 4.07
C GLY A 36 -14.06 14.39 3.81
N THR A 37 -14.75 14.97 4.79
CA THR A 37 -15.16 16.37 4.73
C THR A 37 -13.96 17.31 4.95
N GLN A 38 -14.11 18.57 4.54
CA GLN A 38 -13.08 19.58 4.76
C GLN A 38 -12.79 19.76 6.25
N GLU A 39 -13.82 19.80 7.10
CA GLU A 39 -13.66 19.96 8.55
C GLU A 39 -12.81 18.85 9.17
N SER A 40 -13.03 17.60 8.74
CA SER A 40 -12.22 16.45 9.19
C SER A 40 -10.76 16.58 8.77
N TRP A 41 -10.50 17.04 7.54
CA TRP A 41 -9.14 17.30 7.07
C TRP A 41 -8.46 18.40 7.89
N GLU A 42 -9.23 19.45 8.21
CA GLU A 42 -8.74 20.56 9.01
C GLU A 42 -8.38 20.17 10.43
N MET A 43 -9.23 19.38 11.10
CA MET A 43 -8.94 18.84 12.43
C MET A 43 -7.77 17.85 12.42
N SER A 44 -7.50 17.20 11.29
CA SER A 44 -6.37 16.26 11.11
C SER A 44 -5.04 16.96 10.82
N GLY A 45 -4.98 18.30 10.94
CA GLY A 45 -3.76 19.09 10.77
C GLY A 45 -3.51 19.57 9.34
N LYS A 46 -4.51 19.50 8.45
CA LYS A 46 -4.44 20.06 7.09
C LYS A 46 -3.25 19.54 6.26
N LYS A 47 -2.89 18.27 6.45
CA LYS A 47 -1.72 17.67 5.77
C LYS A 47 -1.90 17.71 4.26
N ASN A 48 -0.83 18.07 3.56
CA ASN A 48 -0.77 17.93 2.11
C ASN A 48 -0.38 16.50 1.71
N ILE A 49 -0.53 16.18 0.42
CA ILE A 49 -0.32 14.83 -0.10
C ILE A 49 1.13 14.32 0.05
N LEU A 50 2.12 15.21 0.05
CA LEU A 50 3.53 14.84 0.18
C LEU A 50 3.89 14.52 1.63
N GLU A 51 3.32 15.25 2.58
CA GLU A 51 3.46 14.97 4.01
C GLU A 51 2.87 13.59 4.33
N GLU A 52 1.64 13.32 3.89
CA GLU A 52 0.99 12.02 4.07
C GLU A 52 1.82 10.87 3.46
N ALA A 53 2.36 11.08 2.25
CA ALA A 53 3.19 10.08 1.59
C ALA A 53 4.48 9.79 2.36
N ARG A 54 5.16 10.81 2.90
CA ARG A 54 6.39 10.65 3.69
C ARG A 54 6.13 9.87 4.97
N GLU A 55 5.09 10.25 5.71
CA GLU A 55 4.70 9.55 6.94
C GLU A 55 4.39 8.07 6.68
N LYS A 56 3.73 7.78 5.55
CA LYS A 56 3.44 6.40 5.16
C LYS A 56 4.69 5.60 4.81
N VAL A 57 5.67 6.23 4.16
CA VAL A 57 6.98 5.61 3.87
C VAL A 57 7.72 5.31 5.16
N GLU A 58 7.82 6.29 6.06
CA GLU A 58 8.46 6.12 7.37
C GLU A 58 7.80 5.01 8.20
N HIS A 59 6.47 4.96 8.19
CA HIS A 59 5.72 3.90 8.84
C HIS A 59 6.00 2.52 8.21
N LEU A 60 6.02 2.43 6.88
CA LEU A 60 6.30 1.16 6.20
C LEU A 60 7.73 0.68 6.49
N LEU A 61 8.73 1.57 6.43
CA LEU A 61 10.12 1.23 6.71
C LEU A 61 10.34 0.80 8.16
N SER A 62 9.63 1.39 9.11
CA SER A 62 9.76 1.05 10.54
C SER A 62 9.02 -0.24 10.93
N THR A 63 7.95 -0.60 10.22
CA THR A 63 7.08 -1.74 10.60
C THR A 63 7.24 -2.97 9.70
N HIS A 64 7.76 -2.80 8.49
CA HIS A 64 7.89 -3.90 7.54
C HIS A 64 8.91 -4.92 8.04
N LYS A 65 8.43 -6.14 8.28
CA LYS A 65 9.27 -7.31 8.56
C LYS A 65 9.27 -8.18 7.29
N PRO A 66 10.39 -8.23 6.55
CA PRO A 66 10.52 -9.13 5.41
C PRO A 66 10.30 -10.57 5.85
N LEU A 67 9.78 -11.39 4.94
CA LEU A 67 9.80 -12.84 5.12
C LEU A 67 11.27 -13.28 5.22
N PRO A 68 11.66 -14.01 6.29
CA PRO A 68 13.03 -14.45 6.45
C PRO A 68 13.42 -15.39 5.30
N LEU A 69 14.66 -15.29 4.86
CA LEU A 69 15.24 -16.26 3.95
C LEU A 69 15.56 -17.54 4.72
N SER A 70 15.58 -18.68 4.04
CA SER A 70 16.08 -19.91 4.64
C SER A 70 17.60 -19.80 4.88
N ASP A 71 18.11 -20.42 5.93
CA ASP A 71 19.54 -20.44 6.28
C ASP A 71 20.46 -20.83 5.11
N GLU A 72 20.02 -21.73 4.23
CA GLU A 72 20.79 -22.15 3.06
C GLU A 72 21.00 -20.98 2.08
N VAL A 73 19.94 -20.22 1.80
CA VAL A 73 19.98 -19.05 0.92
C VAL A 73 20.83 -17.95 1.52
N GLU A 74 20.73 -17.69 2.82
CA GLU A 74 21.58 -16.68 3.50
C GLU A 74 23.06 -17.04 3.40
N LYS A 75 23.42 -18.31 3.62
CA LYS A 75 24.81 -18.79 3.50
C LYS A 75 25.36 -18.64 2.07
N GLU A 76 24.54 -18.91 1.06
CA GLU A 76 24.97 -18.74 -0.33
C GLU A 76 25.16 -17.26 -0.70
N LEU A 77 24.26 -16.37 -0.23
CA LEU A 77 24.41 -14.93 -0.42
C LEU A 77 25.71 -14.41 0.21
N ASP A 78 26.04 -14.85 1.43
CA ASP A 78 27.28 -14.50 2.12
C ASP A 78 28.53 -14.93 1.33
N LYS A 79 28.51 -16.13 0.73
CA LYS A 79 29.62 -16.61 -0.10
C LYS A 79 29.79 -15.74 -1.35
N ILE A 80 28.68 -15.39 -2.00
CA ILE A 80 28.69 -14.52 -3.20
C ILE A 80 29.24 -13.14 -2.84
N GLN A 81 28.77 -12.55 -1.75
CA GLN A 81 29.22 -11.22 -1.30
C GLN A 81 30.73 -11.19 -1.00
N LYS A 82 31.25 -12.20 -0.30
CA LYS A 82 32.70 -12.32 -0.03
C LYS A 82 33.53 -12.40 -1.31
N ARG A 83 33.09 -13.21 -2.28
CA ARG A 83 33.78 -13.33 -3.58
C ARG A 83 33.78 -12.01 -4.35
N ALA A 84 32.67 -11.27 -4.33
CA ALA A 84 32.56 -9.99 -5.00
C ALA A 84 33.53 -8.94 -4.40
N ASN A 85 33.59 -8.85 -3.07
CA ASN A 85 34.48 -7.92 -2.38
C ASN A 85 35.96 -8.20 -2.67
N GLN A 86 36.38 -9.47 -2.59
CA GLN A 86 37.75 -9.87 -2.92
C GLN A 86 38.14 -9.54 -4.36
N SER A 87 37.20 -9.74 -5.30
CA SER A 87 37.42 -9.43 -6.72
C SER A 87 37.51 -7.92 -6.97
N SER A 88 36.78 -7.09 -6.20
CA SER A 88 36.89 -5.62 -6.27
C SER A 88 38.16 -5.08 -5.63
N GLU A 89 38.64 -5.70 -4.55
CA GLU A 89 39.90 -5.32 -3.88
C GLU A 89 41.12 -5.66 -4.73
N GLN A 90 41.11 -6.82 -5.42
CA GLN A 90 42.16 -7.21 -6.37
C GLN A 90 42.19 -6.40 -7.66
N ARG A 91 41.08 -5.71 -8.01
CA ARG A 91 41.01 -4.79 -9.16
C ARG A 91 41.45 -3.38 -8.83
N ASN A 92 41.42 -3.00 -7.55
CA ASN A 92 41.79 -1.67 -7.05
C ASN A 92 43.21 -1.63 -6.44
N SER A 93 43.94 -2.75 -6.45
CA SER A 93 45.35 -2.89 -6.05
C SER A 93 46.22 -3.24 -7.25
#